data_AF-A0A537JG86-F1
#
_entry.id   AF-A0A537JG86-F1
#
_cell.length_a   1.000
_cell.length_b   1.000
_cell.length_c   1.000
_cell.angle_alpha   90.00
_cell.angle_beta   90.00
_cell.angle_gamma   90.00
#
_symmetry.space_group_name_H-M   'P 1'
#
loop_
_entity.id
_entity.type
_entity.pdbx_description
1 polymer ?
#
loop_
_entity_poly.entity_id
_entity_poly.type
_entity_poly.pdbx_seq_one_letter_code
_entity_poly.pdbx_strand_id
1 'polypeptide(L)'
;MKTRPTSCKLSLCLLCLFSIVFSSAQKASSDCDSKLWNFVWEPSRLQVLDKCKTVTGVIVEKNADPDGDEHMLLKLDAGQEGLLEKKNYTKKDGNLVIEAVCINNITRKAAKGICKGYVNHVHLPKVGDHVRVTGSYVLDSHNGWTEIHPIAQVEKF
;
A
#
# COMPACT_ATOMS: atom_id res chain seq x y z
N MET A 1 -66.99 39.49 39.97
CA MET A 1 -65.91 39.50 40.98
C MET A 1 -64.83 38.51 40.53
N LYS A 2 -63.63 39.02 40.22
CA LYS A 2 -62.31 38.35 40.25
C LYS A 2 -62.07 37.03 39.47
N THR A 3 -61.36 37.17 38.35
CA THR A 3 -60.10 36.48 37.95
C THR A 3 -59.95 34.95 38.11
N ARG A 4 -59.65 34.22 37.01
CA ARG A 4 -58.31 33.63 36.75
C ARG A 4 -58.16 33.00 35.34
N PRO A 5 -56.93 32.90 34.80
CA PRO A 5 -56.65 32.70 33.37
C PRO A 5 -55.92 31.38 33.02
N THR A 6 -55.76 31.15 31.70
CA THR A 6 -54.64 30.47 30.99
C THR A 6 -54.21 29.05 31.34
N SER A 7 -54.14 28.17 30.33
CA SER A 7 -52.88 27.58 29.80
C SER A 7 -53.21 26.32 28.98
N CYS A 8 -53.11 26.36 27.65
CA CYS A 8 -51.91 26.08 26.84
C CYS A 8 -51.64 24.57 26.66
N LYS A 9 -52.15 24.09 25.51
CA LYS A 9 -51.67 23.02 24.61
C LYS A 9 -50.68 22.00 25.20
N LEU A 10 -51.15 20.76 25.26
CA LEU A 10 -50.36 19.56 25.43
C LEU A 10 -49.39 19.41 24.25
N SER A 11 -48.10 19.57 24.52
CA SER A 11 -46.99 19.20 23.64
C SER A 11 -46.66 17.73 23.89
N LEU A 12 -46.58 16.90 22.85
CA LEU A 12 -45.72 15.73 22.93
C LEU A 12 -45.22 15.26 21.56
N CYS A 13 -43.89 15.42 21.42
CA CYS A 13 -42.96 14.62 20.64
C CYS A 13 -43.21 14.47 19.13
N LEU A 14 -42.68 15.43 18.37
CA LEU A 14 -42.13 15.15 17.06
C LEU A 14 -40.85 14.31 17.26
N LEU A 15 -40.97 12.99 17.13
CA LEU A 15 -39.82 12.09 17.07
C LEU A 15 -39.06 12.37 15.77
N CYS A 16 -38.05 13.23 15.86
CA CYS A 16 -37.04 13.36 14.82
C CYS A 16 -36.31 12.02 14.70
N LEU A 17 -36.70 11.20 13.72
CA LEU A 17 -35.92 10.07 13.23
C LEU A 17 -34.69 10.62 12.49
N PHE A 18 -33.71 11.11 13.25
CA PHE A 18 -32.36 11.31 12.73
C PHE A 18 -31.78 9.92 12.51
N SER A 19 -31.82 9.46 11.26
CA SER A 19 -31.00 8.34 10.80
C SER A 19 -29.54 8.67 11.09
N ILE A 20 -28.98 8.06 12.13
CA ILE A 20 -27.55 8.12 12.42
C ILE A 20 -26.86 7.38 11.28
N VAL A 21 -26.39 8.14 10.29
CA VAL A 21 -25.50 7.62 9.26
C VAL A 21 -24.15 7.39 9.93
N PHE A 22 -23.85 6.15 10.30
CA PHE A 22 -22.52 5.76 10.74
C PHE A 22 -21.60 5.78 9.52
N SER A 23 -21.02 6.95 9.22
CA SER A 23 -19.88 7.04 8.31
C SER A 23 -18.65 6.50 9.02
N SER A 24 -18.31 5.25 8.74
CA SER A 24 -17.01 4.67 9.07
C SER A 24 -15.94 5.35 8.22
N ALA A 25 -15.43 6.50 8.68
CA ALA A 25 -14.17 7.03 8.17
C ALA A 25 -13.08 6.03 8.56
N GLN A 26 -12.67 5.16 7.63
CA GLN A 26 -11.50 4.32 7.79
C GLN A 26 -10.31 5.27 8.02
N LYS A 27 -9.80 5.25 9.25
CA LYS A 27 -8.56 5.91 9.63
C LYS A 27 -7.49 5.31 8.73
N ALA A 28 -7.05 6.05 7.70
CA ALA A 28 -5.89 5.66 6.91
C ALA A 28 -4.76 5.41 7.89
N SER A 29 -4.24 4.19 7.96
CA SER A 29 -3.10 3.91 8.83
C SER A 29 -1.94 4.75 8.29
N SER A 30 -1.34 5.54 9.15
CA SER A 30 -0.17 6.35 8.79
C SER A 30 1.04 5.48 8.45
N ASP A 31 1.01 4.20 8.81
CA ASP A 31 2.05 3.21 8.53
C ASP A 31 1.45 2.01 7.80
N CYS A 32 2.24 1.44 6.90
CA CYS A 32 1.97 0.18 6.21
C CYS A 32 2.12 -0.97 7.24
N ASP A 33 1.53 -2.15 6.98
CA ASP A 33 1.65 -3.29 7.89
C ASP A 33 3.12 -3.72 8.02
N SER A 34 3.73 -3.40 9.16
CA SER A 34 5.14 -3.69 9.43
C SER A 34 5.43 -5.19 9.49
N LYS A 35 4.42 -6.04 9.65
CA LYS A 35 4.60 -7.51 9.64
C LYS A 35 5.06 -8.04 8.29
N LEU A 36 4.82 -7.31 7.20
CA LEU A 36 5.29 -7.68 5.87
C LEU A 36 6.82 -7.84 5.80
N TRP A 37 7.55 -7.10 6.64
CA TRP A 37 9.00 -7.19 6.74
C TRP A 37 9.52 -8.55 7.23
N ASN A 38 8.68 -9.36 7.90
CA ASN A 38 9.07 -10.73 8.29
C ASN A 38 9.27 -11.67 7.09
N PHE A 39 8.76 -11.26 5.92
CA PHE A 39 8.73 -12.07 4.70
C PHE A 39 9.73 -11.59 3.64
N VAL A 40 10.47 -10.52 3.93
CA VAL A 40 11.47 -9.92 3.04
C VAL A 40 12.77 -10.70 3.14
N TRP A 41 13.26 -11.23 2.02
CA TRP A 41 14.58 -11.86 1.96
C TRP A 41 15.68 -10.81 2.17
N GLU A 42 16.73 -11.10 2.94
CA GLU A 42 17.86 -10.18 3.23
C GLU A 42 17.45 -8.72 3.55
N PRO A 43 16.61 -8.47 4.58
CA PRO A 43 16.06 -7.15 4.84
C PRO A 43 17.12 -6.13 5.28
N SER A 44 18.28 -6.59 5.78
CA SER A 44 19.39 -5.71 6.19
C SER A 44 20.00 -4.90 5.04
N ARG A 45 19.75 -5.28 3.77
CA ARG A 45 20.20 -4.51 2.60
C ARG A 45 19.30 -3.29 2.33
N LEU A 46 18.07 -3.29 2.86
CA LEU A 46 17.07 -2.28 2.56
C LEU A 46 17.11 -1.16 3.61
N GLN A 47 17.41 0.05 3.14
CA GLN A 47 17.38 1.25 3.97
C GLN A 47 16.01 1.91 3.82
N VAL A 48 15.22 1.95 4.90
CA VAL A 48 13.88 2.54 4.86
C VAL A 48 13.98 4.07 4.78
N LEU A 49 13.46 4.63 3.69
CA LEU A 49 13.39 6.07 3.45
C LEU A 49 12.03 6.63 3.87
N ASP A 50 10.95 5.88 3.62
CA ASP A 50 9.60 6.16 4.11
C ASP A 50 8.91 4.83 4.44
N LYS A 51 8.32 4.74 5.64
CA LYS A 51 7.68 3.50 6.11
C LYS A 51 6.44 3.14 5.30
N CYS A 52 5.74 4.14 4.77
CA CYS A 52 4.53 3.93 3.99
C CYS A 52 4.33 5.02 2.95
N LYS A 53 4.80 4.74 1.74
CA LYS A 53 4.68 5.61 0.59
C LYS A 53 3.62 5.08 -0.36
N THR A 54 2.81 5.97 -0.90
CA THR A 54 1.92 5.69 -2.03
C THR A 54 2.48 6.36 -3.28
N VAL A 55 2.57 5.59 -4.37
CA VAL A 55 2.99 6.06 -5.70
C VAL A 55 1.98 5.60 -6.75
N THR A 56 1.99 6.26 -7.91
CA THR A 56 1.16 5.87 -9.06
C THR A 56 1.99 5.73 -10.33
N GLY A 57 1.55 4.87 -11.23
CA GLY A 57 2.23 4.67 -12.50
C GLY A 57 1.69 3.49 -13.30
N VAL A 58 2.40 3.15 -14.38
CA VAL A 58 2.06 2.03 -15.27
C VAL A 58 3.04 0.88 -15.08
N ILE A 59 2.54 -0.34 -14.94
CA ILE A 59 3.39 -1.54 -14.90
C ILE A 59 3.98 -1.79 -16.28
N VAL A 60 5.31 -1.83 -16.38
CA VAL A 60 6.01 -2.05 -17.66
C VAL A 60 6.70 -3.42 -17.74
N GLU A 61 6.98 -4.05 -16.61
CA GLU A 61 7.60 -5.37 -16.53
C GLU A 61 7.15 -6.10 -15.27
N LYS A 62 7.15 -7.44 -15.32
CA LYS A 62 6.95 -8.32 -14.18
C LYS A 62 7.81 -9.58 -14.30
N ASN A 63 8.39 -10.04 -13.20
CA ASN A 63 9.11 -11.31 -13.12
C ASN A 63 8.98 -11.90 -11.72
N ALA A 64 8.97 -13.22 -11.63
CA ALA A 64 9.10 -13.92 -10.35
C ALA A 64 10.59 -14.00 -9.97
N ASP A 65 10.94 -13.52 -8.77
CA ASP A 65 12.31 -13.62 -8.27
C ASP A 65 12.56 -14.92 -7.49
N PRO A 66 13.81 -15.41 -7.43
CA PRO A 66 14.11 -16.70 -6.81
C PRO A 66 13.76 -16.82 -5.31
N ASP A 67 13.66 -15.71 -4.59
CA ASP A 67 13.26 -15.66 -3.18
C ASP A 67 11.74 -15.75 -2.96
N GLY A 68 10.94 -15.74 -4.03
CA GLY A 68 9.49 -15.89 -3.99
C GLY A 68 8.73 -14.59 -4.18
N ASP A 69 9.42 -13.48 -4.38
CA ASP A 69 8.79 -12.18 -4.60
C ASP A 69 8.32 -12.04 -6.05
N GLU A 70 7.29 -11.22 -6.28
CA GLU A 70 6.98 -10.71 -7.61
C GLU A 70 7.67 -9.36 -7.78
N HIS A 71 8.71 -9.32 -8.62
CA HIS A 71 9.42 -8.12 -9.02
C HIS A 71 8.72 -7.46 -10.19
N MET A 72 8.41 -6.18 -10.08
CA MET A 72 7.80 -5.40 -11.15
C MET A 72 8.50 -4.07 -11.34
N LEU A 73 8.43 -3.55 -12.56
CA LEU A 73 8.86 -2.19 -12.87
C LEU A 73 7.62 -1.30 -13.06
N LEU A 74 7.60 -0.21 -12.32
CA LEU A 74 6.56 0.81 -12.37
C LEU A 74 7.13 2.07 -13.03
N LYS A 75 6.60 2.39 -14.21
CA LYS A 75 6.83 3.71 -14.82
C LYS A 75 5.99 4.72 -14.04
N LEU A 76 6.66 5.51 -13.20
CA LEU A 76 6.01 6.51 -12.37
C LEU A 76 5.26 7.56 -13.21
N ASP A 77 4.13 8.04 -12.68
CA ASP A 77 3.47 9.22 -13.24
C ASP A 77 4.33 10.47 -13.04
N ALA A 78 4.11 11.47 -13.92
CA ALA A 78 4.83 12.72 -13.90
C ALA A 78 4.76 13.43 -12.53
N GLY A 79 5.88 13.97 -12.07
CA GLY A 79 6.02 14.65 -10.79
C GLY A 79 6.52 13.75 -9.64
N GLN A 80 6.75 12.46 -9.89
CA GLN A 80 7.29 11.51 -8.91
C GLN A 80 8.73 11.09 -9.22
N GLU A 81 9.37 11.67 -10.23
CA GLU A 81 10.72 11.31 -10.70
C GLU A 81 11.80 11.49 -9.62
N GLY A 82 11.55 12.34 -8.61
CA GLY A 82 12.40 12.51 -7.44
C GLY A 82 12.46 11.30 -6.50
N LEU A 83 11.67 10.25 -6.75
CA LEU A 83 11.74 8.97 -6.05
C LEU A 83 12.74 7.98 -6.67
N LEU A 84 13.37 8.35 -7.78
CA LEU A 84 14.28 7.46 -8.50
C LEU A 84 15.73 7.81 -8.21
N GLU A 85 16.53 6.79 -7.93
CA GLU A 85 17.97 6.91 -7.83
C GLU A 85 18.67 6.70 -9.18
N LYS A 86 19.95 7.06 -9.25
CA LYS A 86 20.75 6.91 -10.49
C LYS A 86 20.72 5.48 -11.05
N LYS A 87 20.65 4.47 -10.20
CA LYS A 87 20.57 3.06 -10.65
C LYS A 87 19.20 2.69 -11.18
N ASN A 88 18.10 3.31 -10.76
CA ASN A 88 16.81 3.14 -11.42
C ASN A 88 16.91 3.55 -12.89
N TYR A 89 17.51 4.72 -13.17
CA TYR A 89 17.71 5.18 -14.55
C TYR A 89 18.65 4.29 -15.36
N THR A 90 19.77 3.86 -14.76
CA THR A 90 20.84 3.16 -15.51
C THR A 90 20.69 1.64 -15.57
N LYS A 91 19.82 1.04 -14.74
CA LYS A 91 19.65 -0.42 -14.64
C LYS A 91 18.19 -0.89 -14.76
N LYS A 92 17.22 0.01 -14.58
CA LYS A 92 15.79 -0.29 -14.60
C LYS A 92 15.04 0.64 -15.58
N ASP A 93 15.78 1.21 -16.54
CA ASP A 93 15.27 2.08 -17.61
C ASP A 93 14.41 3.26 -17.12
N GLY A 94 14.75 3.82 -15.95
CA GLY A 94 14.04 4.95 -15.37
C GLY A 94 12.73 4.58 -14.68
N ASN A 95 12.55 3.32 -14.31
CA ASN A 95 11.37 2.84 -13.59
C ASN A 95 11.68 2.58 -12.11
N LEU A 96 10.65 2.71 -11.27
CA LEU A 96 10.72 2.32 -9.87
C LEU A 96 10.56 0.80 -9.78
N VAL A 97 11.40 0.15 -8.97
CA VAL A 97 11.21 -1.27 -8.64
C VAL A 97 10.11 -1.36 -7.60
N ILE A 98 9.20 -2.33 -7.72
CA ILE A 98 8.21 -2.64 -6.70
C ILE A 98 8.15 -4.16 -6.51
N GLU A 99 8.09 -4.63 -5.26
CA GLU A 99 8.18 -6.06 -4.95
C GLU A 99 7.06 -6.49 -3.99
N ALA A 100 6.25 -7.46 -4.43
CA ALA A 100 5.24 -8.11 -3.60
C ALA A 100 5.80 -9.42 -3.04
N VAL A 101 5.97 -9.48 -1.72
CA VAL A 101 6.64 -10.61 -1.07
C VAL A 101 5.82 -11.90 -1.10
N CYS A 102 6.47 -13.06 -1.23
CA CYS A 102 5.81 -14.36 -1.06
C CYS A 102 4.59 -14.61 -1.96
N ILE A 103 4.65 -14.17 -3.22
CA ILE A 103 3.61 -14.47 -4.22
C ILE A 103 3.96 -15.76 -4.98
N ASN A 104 5.25 -15.99 -5.23
CA ASN A 104 5.76 -17.02 -6.12
C ASN A 104 6.45 -18.17 -5.37
N ASN A 105 6.74 -19.25 -6.10
CA ASN A 105 7.49 -20.38 -5.57
C ASN A 105 8.95 -20.00 -5.31
N ILE A 106 9.43 -20.21 -4.09
CA ILE A 106 10.82 -20.00 -3.71
C ILE A 106 11.72 -21.06 -4.36
N THR A 107 12.68 -20.63 -5.18
CA THR A 107 13.71 -21.50 -5.78
C THR A 107 15.08 -21.32 -5.13
N ARG A 108 15.35 -20.16 -4.53
CA ARG A 108 16.57 -19.86 -3.77
C ARG A 108 16.59 -20.68 -2.47
N LYS A 109 17.58 -21.56 -2.34
CA LYS A 109 17.73 -22.42 -1.15
C LYS A 109 17.81 -21.64 0.16
N ALA A 110 18.50 -20.50 0.17
CA ALA A 110 18.71 -19.70 1.37
C ALA A 110 17.44 -18.97 1.86
N ALA A 111 16.51 -18.64 0.95
CA ALA A 111 15.23 -18.01 1.26
C ALA A 111 14.13 -19.01 1.67
N LYS A 112 14.44 -20.31 1.66
CA LYS A 112 13.44 -21.35 1.98
C LYS A 112 12.85 -21.13 3.37
N GLY A 113 11.52 -21.13 3.42
CA GLY A 113 10.76 -21.03 4.67
C GLY A 113 10.48 -19.60 5.11
N ILE A 114 10.98 -18.57 4.42
CA ILE A 114 10.68 -17.18 4.78
C ILE A 114 9.18 -16.89 4.70
N CYS A 115 8.49 -17.45 3.71
CA CYS A 115 7.04 -17.33 3.53
C CYS A 115 6.20 -18.31 4.39
N LYS A 116 6.81 -19.04 5.34
CA LYS A 116 6.08 -20.10 6.08
C LYS A 116 4.97 -19.50 6.94
N GLY A 117 3.74 -19.95 6.72
CA GLY A 117 2.57 -19.52 7.48
C GLY A 117 2.00 -18.16 7.04
N TYR A 118 2.49 -17.63 5.91
CA TYR A 118 2.00 -16.40 5.30
C TYR A 118 1.50 -16.68 3.88
N VAL A 119 0.41 -16.02 3.51
CA VAL A 119 -0.14 -16.01 2.16
C VAL A 119 -0.33 -14.55 1.80
N ASN A 120 0.30 -14.10 0.71
CA ASN A 120 0.09 -12.76 0.22
C ASN A 120 -1.26 -12.68 -0.53
N HIS A 121 -2.03 -11.62 -0.28
CA HIS A 121 -3.35 -11.38 -0.88
C HIS A 121 -3.37 -10.18 -1.85
N VAL A 122 -2.21 -9.59 -2.15
CA VAL A 122 -2.07 -8.58 -3.19
C VAL A 122 -2.44 -9.19 -4.53
N HIS A 123 -3.38 -8.55 -5.22
CA HIS A 123 -3.73 -8.92 -6.58
C HIS A 123 -2.68 -8.33 -7.52
N LEU A 124 -1.91 -9.18 -8.18
CA LEU A 124 -0.86 -8.73 -9.08
C LEU A 124 -1.46 -8.03 -10.32
N PRO A 125 -1.07 -6.78 -10.60
CA PRO A 125 -1.50 -6.08 -11.80
C PRO A 125 -0.85 -6.68 -13.06
N LYS A 126 -1.41 -6.40 -14.24
CA LYS A 126 -0.84 -6.80 -15.53
C LYS A 126 0.09 -5.70 -16.06
N VAL A 127 1.02 -6.09 -16.93
CA VAL A 127 1.77 -5.12 -17.74
C VAL A 127 0.77 -4.27 -18.54
N GLY A 128 0.95 -2.96 -18.49
CA GLY A 128 0.05 -1.95 -19.06
C GLY A 128 -1.04 -1.45 -18.12
N ASP A 129 -1.26 -2.08 -16.96
CA ASP A 129 -2.20 -1.55 -15.96
C ASP A 129 -1.63 -0.28 -15.32
N HIS A 130 -2.49 0.74 -15.19
CA HIS A 130 -2.23 1.90 -14.36
C HIS A 130 -2.68 1.61 -12.93
N VAL A 131 -1.80 1.86 -11.97
CA VAL A 131 -1.97 1.41 -10.60
C VAL A 131 -1.53 2.44 -9.57
N ARG A 132 -2.14 2.34 -8.39
CA ARG A 132 -1.70 2.96 -7.15
C ARG A 132 -1.06 1.87 -6.30
N VAL A 133 0.19 2.07 -5.92
CA VAL A 133 0.98 1.12 -5.12
C VAL A 133 1.33 1.77 -3.80
N THR A 134 1.08 1.07 -2.70
CA THR A 134 1.42 1.52 -1.35
C THR A 134 2.29 0.47 -0.68
N GLY A 135 3.39 0.89 -0.05
CA GLY A 135 4.32 0.01 0.66
C GLY A 135 5.46 0.79 1.29
N SER A 136 6.45 0.08 1.84
CA SER A 136 7.67 0.72 2.35
C SER A 136 8.54 1.19 1.19
N TYR A 137 8.94 2.46 1.19
CA TYR A 137 9.87 3.02 0.21
C TYR A 137 11.28 2.93 0.76
N VAL A 138 12.15 2.23 0.04
CA VAL A 138 13.47 1.85 0.51
C VAL A 138 14.52 2.10 -0.56
N LEU A 139 15.77 2.24 -0.12
CA LEU A 139 16.96 2.12 -0.96
C LEU A 139 17.54 0.71 -0.78
N ASP A 140 17.58 -0.09 -1.84
CA ASP A 140 18.34 -1.34 -1.84
C ASP A 140 19.83 -1.01 -1.95
N SER A 141 20.56 -1.11 -0.84
CA SER A 141 21.99 -0.79 -0.82
C SER A 141 22.88 -1.79 -1.56
N HIS A 142 22.39 -2.99 -1.86
CA HIS A 142 23.11 -3.97 -2.68
C HIS A 142 23.07 -3.57 -4.15
N ASN A 143 21.90 -3.18 -4.65
CA ASN A 143 21.68 -2.87 -6.06
C ASN A 143 21.86 -1.37 -6.40
N GLY A 144 21.61 -0.52 -5.42
CA GLY A 144 21.73 0.94 -5.47
C GLY A 144 20.53 1.68 -6.06
N TRP A 145 19.39 1.01 -6.24
CA TRP A 145 18.14 1.63 -6.69
C TRP A 145 17.13 1.72 -5.55
N THR A 146 16.15 2.61 -5.72
CA THR A 146 15.00 2.71 -4.83
C THR A 146 13.84 1.85 -5.29
N GLU A 147 13.03 1.43 -4.33
CA GLU A 147 11.91 0.52 -4.56
C GLU A 147 10.77 0.71 -3.55
N ILE A 148 9.57 0.25 -3.91
CA ILE A 148 8.52 -0.08 -2.93
C ILE A 148 8.64 -1.55 -2.58
N HIS A 149 9.24 -1.85 -1.42
CA HIS A 149 9.43 -3.20 -0.89
C HIS A 149 9.35 -3.16 0.64
N PRO A 150 8.42 -3.90 1.27
CA PRO A 150 7.38 -4.73 0.65
C PRO A 150 6.17 -3.89 0.21
N ILE A 151 5.49 -4.33 -0.85
CA ILE A 151 4.16 -3.82 -1.23
C ILE A 151 3.14 -4.24 -0.17
N ALA A 152 2.41 -3.27 0.36
CA ALA A 152 1.27 -3.48 1.25
C ALA A 152 -0.07 -3.51 0.49
N GLN A 153 -0.21 -2.71 -0.56
CA GLN A 153 -1.44 -2.62 -1.34
C GLN A 153 -1.17 -2.23 -2.80
N VAL A 154 -1.97 -2.80 -3.71
CA VAL A 154 -2.04 -2.38 -5.12
C VAL A 154 -3.50 -2.22 -5.50
N GLU A 155 -3.82 -1.11 -6.16
CA GLU A 155 -5.13 -0.82 -6.71
C GLU A 155 -4.99 -0.40 -8.17
N LYS A 156 -5.77 -1.01 -9.06
CA LYS A 156 -5.86 -0.58 -10.45
C LYS A 156 -6.91 0.52 -10.59
N PHE A 157 -6.63 1.53 -11.42
CA PHE A 157 -7.58 2.59 -11.75
C PHE A 157 -7.48 3.04 -13.21
#